data_AF-A0A933RDX4-F1
#
_entry.id   AF-A0A933RDX4-F1
#
_cell.length_a   1.000
_cell.length_b   1.000
_cell.length_c   1.000
_cell.angle_alpha   90.00
_cell.angle_beta   90.00
_cell.angle_gamma   90.00
#
_symmetry.space_group_name_H-M   'P 1'
#
loop_
_entity.id
_entity.type
_entity.pdbx_description
1 polymer ?
#
loop_
_entity_poly.entity_id
_entity_poly.type
_entity_poly.pdbx_seq_one_letter_code
_entity_poly.pdbx_strand_id
1 'polypeptide(L)'
;MRKVKGPWILASAIALALIVSPFAIAAGEGNPLLGGKRNPGTNESQALSSETEIIANNGTYGTRQSNKSDNGGGAIYGCRSKAGGTPKANEPCIRASNLADGRAFEFESKGGSEVGAIVSSNTSAAPFTTNATGVATGLNADRVDSKSADEIAADGAAAAKTAYQAANKFASVTGDTGALAAGRGAKTASRTAAGVYTVDFDSAVNACAQTATIRGEAPGAVTVSNVDEDTLTVRTFAVGGATNGDPADRSFHLQVTC
;
A
#
# COMPACT_ATOMS: atom_id res chain seq x y z
N MET A 1 62.58 -73.26 13.41
CA MET A 1 62.61 -72.52 12.13
C MET A 1 61.28 -71.80 11.94
N ARG A 2 61.31 -70.45 12.00
CA ARG A 2 60.12 -69.58 11.99
C ARG A 2 59.59 -69.51 10.54
N LYS A 3 58.44 -70.14 10.26
CA LYS A 3 57.82 -70.12 8.92
C LYS A 3 57.55 -68.67 8.51
N VAL A 4 58.18 -68.24 7.42
CA VAL A 4 58.08 -66.90 6.86
C VAL A 4 56.63 -66.68 6.40
N LYS A 5 55.86 -65.89 7.15
CA LYS A 5 54.47 -65.50 6.82
C LYS A 5 54.38 -64.37 5.77
N GLY A 6 55.53 -63.95 5.22
CA GLY A 6 55.66 -62.83 4.29
C GLY A 6 54.70 -62.87 3.09
N PRO A 7 54.54 -64.01 2.38
CA PRO A 7 53.66 -64.06 1.20
C PRO A 7 52.18 -63.82 1.53
N TRP A 8 51.72 -64.33 2.67
CA TRP A 8 50.32 -64.18 3.11
C TRP A 8 50.02 -62.79 3.64
N ILE A 9 51.00 -62.14 4.26
CA ILE A 9 50.89 -60.74 4.69
C ILE A 9 50.80 -59.81 3.48
N LEU A 10 51.62 -60.06 2.44
CA LEU A 10 51.60 -59.27 1.20
C LEU A 10 50.26 -59.44 0.45
N ALA A 11 49.78 -60.68 0.32
CA ALA A 11 48.49 -60.95 -0.33
C ALA A 11 47.31 -60.27 0.40
N SER A 12 47.32 -60.28 1.73
CA SER A 12 46.28 -59.64 2.55
C SER A 12 46.32 -58.12 2.42
N ALA A 13 47.51 -57.52 2.36
CA ALA A 13 47.67 -56.08 2.16
C ALA A 13 47.19 -55.63 0.77
N ILE A 14 47.46 -56.42 -0.29
CA ILE A 14 46.99 -56.13 -1.65
C ILE A 14 45.46 -56.26 -1.72
N ALA A 15 44.88 -57.32 -1.14
CA ALA A 15 43.43 -57.49 -1.10
C ALA A 15 42.74 -56.36 -0.35
N LEU A 16 43.28 -55.95 0.82
CA LEU A 16 42.75 -54.83 1.58
C LEU A 16 42.88 -53.51 0.79
N ALA A 17 44.01 -53.27 0.12
CA ALA A 17 44.21 -52.09 -0.71
C ALA A 17 43.18 -52.04 -1.86
N LEU A 18 42.93 -53.15 -2.55
CA LEU A 18 41.95 -53.21 -3.65
C LEU A 18 40.50 -53.09 -3.18
N ILE A 19 40.18 -53.56 -1.98
CA ILE A 19 38.83 -53.46 -1.41
C ILE A 19 38.55 -52.07 -0.83
N VAL A 20 39.55 -51.42 -0.22
CA VAL A 20 39.38 -50.12 0.47
C VAL A 20 39.58 -48.94 -0.47
N SER A 21 40.40 -49.06 -1.52
CA SER A 21 40.70 -47.94 -2.44
C SER A 21 39.47 -47.34 -3.16
N PRO A 22 38.42 -48.10 -3.56
CA PRO A 22 37.20 -47.51 -4.12
C PRO A 22 36.43 -46.63 -3.12
N PHE A 23 36.48 -46.96 -1.81
CA PHE A 23 35.79 -46.20 -0.77
C PHE A 23 36.57 -44.92 -0.38
N ALA A 24 37.89 -44.91 -0.53
CA ALA A 24 38.71 -43.73 -0.28
C ALA A 24 38.57 -42.64 -1.36
N ILE A 25 38.33 -43.02 -2.62
CA ILE A 25 38.11 -42.06 -3.73
C ILE A 25 36.76 -41.35 -3.60
N ALA A 26 35.79 -41.94 -2.89
CA ALA A 26 34.46 -41.36 -2.66
C ALA A 26 34.37 -40.41 -1.44
N ALA A 27 35.38 -40.38 -0.57
CA ALA A 27 35.31 -39.70 0.74
C ALA A 27 36.28 -38.52 0.91
N GLY A 28 36.83 -37.96 -0.17
CA GLY A 28 37.80 -36.87 -0.12
C GLY A 28 37.30 -35.57 -0.74
N GLU A 29 37.50 -34.45 -0.04
CA GLU A 29 37.49 -33.09 -0.59
C GLU A 29 38.43 -33.02 -1.81
N GLY A 30 37.99 -32.33 -2.89
CA GLY A 30 38.82 -32.09 -4.08
C GLY A 30 38.45 -32.86 -5.36
N ASN A 31 37.41 -33.71 -5.33
CA ASN A 31 36.84 -34.26 -6.56
C ASN A 31 35.98 -33.20 -7.26
N PRO A 32 36.09 -33.01 -8.59
CA PRO A 32 35.12 -32.20 -9.32
C PRO A 32 33.74 -32.84 -9.18
N LEU A 33 32.74 -32.05 -8.83
CA LEU A 33 31.35 -32.42 -9.05
C LEU A 33 31.21 -32.75 -10.54
N LEU A 34 31.01 -34.03 -10.87
CA LEU A 34 30.85 -34.50 -12.26
C LEU A 34 29.50 -34.00 -12.79
N GLY A 35 29.48 -32.74 -13.22
CA GLY A 35 28.35 -32.07 -13.85
C GLY A 35 28.21 -32.50 -15.30
N GLY A 36 27.08 -33.12 -15.64
CA GLY A 36 26.77 -33.52 -17.01
C GLY A 36 25.68 -34.59 -17.12
N LYS A 37 25.40 -35.32 -16.03
CA LYS A 37 24.27 -36.24 -15.96
C LYS A 37 23.21 -35.66 -15.04
N ARG A 38 21.92 -35.74 -15.43
CA ARG A 38 20.81 -35.55 -14.49
C ARG A 38 21.07 -36.46 -13.31
N ASN A 39 21.42 -35.89 -12.17
CA ASN A 39 21.60 -36.60 -10.94
C ASN A 39 20.52 -36.11 -9.97
N PRO A 40 19.49 -36.92 -9.69
CA PRO A 40 19.21 -38.25 -10.26
C PRO A 40 18.60 -38.24 -11.66
N GLY A 41 18.78 -39.35 -12.37
CA GLY A 41 18.04 -39.65 -13.61
C GLY A 41 16.59 -40.05 -13.31
N THR A 42 15.88 -40.62 -14.30
CA THR A 42 14.51 -41.14 -14.12
C THR A 42 14.41 -42.37 -13.20
N ASN A 43 15.55 -42.87 -12.72
CA ASN A 43 15.61 -44.00 -11.79
C ASN A 43 15.66 -43.48 -10.35
N GLU A 44 14.54 -43.64 -9.62
CA GLU A 44 14.40 -43.22 -8.22
C GLU A 44 15.45 -43.85 -7.28
N SER A 45 15.96 -45.05 -7.60
CA SER A 45 17.04 -45.67 -6.83
C SER A 45 18.39 -44.94 -6.93
N GLN A 46 18.53 -44.01 -7.87
CA GLN A 46 19.70 -43.14 -8.02
C GLN A 46 19.46 -41.75 -7.40
N ALA A 47 18.26 -41.49 -6.85
CA ALA A 47 17.96 -40.27 -6.12
C ALA A 47 18.76 -40.17 -4.83
N LEU A 48 19.24 -38.97 -4.55
CA LEU A 48 19.79 -38.65 -3.25
C LEU A 48 18.63 -38.65 -2.25
N SER A 49 18.72 -39.52 -1.24
CA SER A 49 17.74 -39.67 -0.17
C SER A 49 18.03 -38.75 1.03
N SER A 50 19.05 -37.91 0.92
CA SER A 50 19.49 -36.98 1.96
C SER A 50 19.93 -35.67 1.31
N GLU A 51 19.90 -34.60 2.09
CA GLU A 51 20.31 -33.26 1.65
C GLU A 51 21.76 -33.26 1.15
N THR A 52 22.00 -32.54 0.05
CA THR A 52 23.36 -32.24 -0.41
C THR A 52 23.71 -30.85 0.06
N GLU A 53 24.68 -30.76 0.97
CA GLU A 53 25.14 -29.49 1.51
C GLU A 53 26.47 -29.07 0.88
N ILE A 54 26.60 -27.77 0.58
CA ILE A 54 27.87 -27.16 0.20
C ILE A 54 28.17 -26.09 1.26
N ILE A 55 29.09 -26.40 2.17
CA ILE A 55 29.54 -25.48 3.23
C ILE A 55 30.92 -24.96 2.87
N ALA A 56 31.10 -23.64 2.94
CA ALA A 56 32.38 -22.99 2.74
C ALA A 56 32.71 -22.08 3.92
N ASN A 57 33.97 -22.06 4.32
CA ASN A 57 34.51 -21.13 5.30
C ASN A 57 35.65 -20.34 4.65
N ASN A 58 35.34 -19.19 4.06
CA ASN A 58 36.31 -18.33 3.38
C ASN A 58 35.89 -16.85 3.50
N GLY A 59 36.79 -15.92 3.13
CA GLY A 59 36.52 -14.48 3.19
C GLY A 59 35.68 -13.90 2.04
N THR A 60 35.03 -14.75 1.24
CA THR A 60 34.30 -14.35 0.03
C THR A 60 33.10 -15.29 -0.23
N TYR A 61 32.69 -15.46 -1.50
CA TYR A 61 31.62 -16.35 -1.89
C TYR A 61 31.99 -17.82 -1.66
N GLY A 62 31.14 -18.54 -0.92
CA GLY A 62 31.24 -20.00 -0.76
C GLY A 62 30.94 -20.77 -2.04
N THR A 63 30.04 -20.24 -2.88
CA THR A 63 29.76 -20.74 -4.23
C THR A 63 29.56 -19.57 -5.20
N ARG A 64 30.00 -19.73 -6.45
CA ARG A 64 29.75 -18.76 -7.53
C ARG A 64 29.37 -19.49 -8.80
N GLN A 65 28.17 -19.25 -9.29
CA GLN A 65 27.70 -19.74 -10.59
C GLN A 65 27.84 -18.61 -11.61
N SER A 66 28.45 -18.89 -12.76
CA SER A 66 28.70 -17.88 -13.79
C SER A 66 28.56 -18.53 -15.17
N ASN A 67 27.89 -17.82 -16.08
CA ASN A 67 27.83 -18.18 -17.49
C ASN A 67 28.40 -17.01 -18.31
N LYS A 68 29.35 -17.30 -19.21
CA LYS A 68 29.98 -16.30 -20.09
C LYS A 68 29.28 -16.19 -21.45
N SER A 69 28.19 -16.94 -21.65
CA SER A 69 27.36 -16.86 -22.85
C SER A 69 26.66 -15.50 -22.96
N ASP A 70 26.66 -14.94 -24.16
CA ASP A 70 25.91 -13.71 -24.47
C ASP A 70 24.39 -13.92 -24.51
N ASN A 71 23.94 -15.17 -24.50
CA ASN A 71 22.52 -15.53 -24.41
C ASN A 71 22.02 -15.65 -22.95
N GLY A 72 22.88 -15.43 -21.95
CA GLY A 72 22.54 -15.54 -20.52
C GLY A 72 22.41 -16.98 -20.01
N GLY A 73 21.58 -17.19 -18.97
CA GLY A 73 21.31 -18.50 -18.37
C GLY A 73 22.34 -18.94 -17.32
N GLY A 74 22.48 -18.17 -16.23
CA GLY A 74 23.43 -18.46 -15.16
C GLY A 74 23.01 -19.59 -14.22
N ALA A 75 21.74 -19.60 -13.79
CA ALA A 75 21.19 -20.57 -12.86
C ALA A 75 19.66 -20.67 -13.00
N ILE A 76 19.09 -21.85 -12.75
CA ILE A 76 17.64 -22.07 -12.61
C ILE A 76 17.41 -22.95 -11.38
N TYR A 77 16.57 -22.49 -10.46
CA TYR A 77 16.17 -23.23 -9.26
C TYR A 77 14.70 -23.64 -9.39
N GLY A 78 14.45 -24.90 -9.74
CA GLY A 78 13.10 -25.45 -9.90
C GLY A 78 12.72 -26.37 -8.73
N CYS A 79 11.54 -26.19 -8.15
CA CYS A 79 10.99 -27.07 -7.12
C CYS A 79 9.46 -27.22 -7.24
N ARG A 80 8.88 -28.12 -6.44
CA ARG A 80 7.43 -28.39 -6.38
C ARG A 80 6.86 -28.11 -4.98
N SER A 81 7.14 -26.91 -4.46
CA SER A 81 6.61 -26.47 -3.17
C SER A 81 5.09 -26.27 -3.21
N LYS A 82 4.41 -26.47 -2.08
CA LYS A 82 2.95 -26.29 -1.94
C LYS A 82 2.64 -24.99 -1.20
N ALA A 83 1.37 -24.59 -1.21
CA ALA A 83 0.89 -23.40 -0.49
C ALA A 83 1.17 -23.48 1.03
N GLY A 84 1.30 -22.32 1.67
CA GLY A 84 1.56 -22.21 3.11
C GLY A 84 2.99 -22.61 3.52
N GLY A 85 3.94 -22.45 2.59
CA GLY A 85 5.33 -22.86 2.76
C GLY A 85 6.02 -22.27 3.97
N THR A 86 6.68 -23.13 4.74
CA THR A 86 7.53 -22.79 5.88
C THR A 86 8.86 -23.51 5.76
N PRO A 87 9.88 -23.13 6.53
CA PRO A 87 11.12 -23.90 6.64
C PRO A 87 11.00 -25.37 7.03
N LYS A 88 9.86 -25.83 7.54
CA LYS A 88 9.67 -27.18 8.10
C LYS A 88 8.56 -27.98 7.41
N ALA A 89 7.85 -27.36 6.47
CA ALA A 89 6.76 -27.97 5.73
C ALA A 89 6.46 -27.11 4.51
N ASN A 90 6.37 -27.73 3.33
CA ASN A 90 6.18 -27.03 2.05
C ASN A 90 7.29 -26.00 1.81
N GLU A 91 8.54 -26.44 1.92
CA GLU A 91 9.73 -25.59 1.89
C GLU A 91 9.75 -24.72 0.62
N PRO A 92 10.11 -23.43 0.70
CA PRO A 92 10.18 -22.57 -0.48
C PRO A 92 11.28 -23.05 -1.42
N CYS A 93 11.11 -22.83 -2.74
CA CYS A 93 12.12 -23.25 -3.73
C CYS A 93 13.48 -22.57 -3.51
N ILE A 94 13.47 -21.34 -3.01
CA ILE A 94 14.67 -20.59 -2.64
C ILE A 94 14.41 -20.00 -1.26
N ARG A 95 15.32 -20.25 -0.32
CA ARG A 95 15.34 -19.61 0.99
C ARG A 95 16.68 -18.93 1.19
N ALA A 96 16.66 -17.63 1.43
CA ALA A 96 17.80 -16.89 1.94
C ALA A 96 17.60 -16.66 3.44
N SER A 97 18.58 -17.08 4.26
CA SER A 97 18.55 -16.88 5.71
C SER A 97 19.87 -16.25 6.13
N ASN A 98 19.84 -14.96 6.46
CA ASN A 98 21.01 -14.30 7.04
C ASN A 98 20.98 -14.49 8.57
N LEU A 99 22.06 -15.02 9.13
CA LEU A 99 22.21 -15.22 10.58
C LEU A 99 22.88 -14.01 11.26
N ALA A 100 23.02 -12.90 10.53
CA ALA A 100 23.60 -11.62 10.97
C ALA A 100 22.82 -10.43 10.35
N ASP A 101 23.37 -9.22 10.42
CA ASP A 101 22.64 -7.96 10.14
C ASP A 101 22.71 -7.45 8.68
N GLY A 102 23.45 -8.13 7.81
CA GLY A 102 23.61 -7.75 6.39
C GLY A 102 22.40 -8.01 5.49
N ARG A 103 22.58 -7.78 4.18
CA ARG A 103 21.58 -8.15 3.15
C ARG A 103 21.49 -9.68 3.03
N ALA A 104 20.28 -10.23 3.10
CA ALA A 104 20.06 -11.65 2.84
C ALA A 104 20.14 -12.00 1.33
N PHE A 105 19.83 -11.04 0.46
CA PHE A 105 19.94 -11.16 -0.99
C PHE A 105 20.14 -9.79 -1.64
N GLU A 106 20.72 -9.79 -2.84
CA GLU A 106 20.90 -8.61 -3.68
C GLU A 106 20.82 -9.03 -5.16
N PHE A 107 20.13 -8.23 -5.97
CA PHE A 107 20.06 -8.39 -7.41
C PHE A 107 20.57 -7.10 -8.06
N GLU A 108 21.62 -7.21 -8.87
CA GLU A 108 22.29 -6.08 -9.52
C GLU A 108 22.40 -6.33 -11.02
N SER A 109 22.11 -5.29 -11.82
CA SER A 109 22.37 -5.25 -13.26
C SER A 109 23.17 -4.01 -13.61
N LYS A 110 24.09 -4.13 -14.59
CA LYS A 110 24.91 -3.01 -15.06
C LYS A 110 24.15 -1.99 -15.92
N GLY A 111 22.89 -2.25 -16.30
CA GLY A 111 22.05 -1.35 -17.08
C GLY A 111 20.75 -2.00 -17.60
N GLY A 112 20.03 -1.30 -18.47
CA GLY A 112 18.75 -1.74 -19.06
C GLY A 112 17.53 -1.02 -18.46
N SER A 113 16.42 -0.98 -19.21
CA SER A 113 15.14 -0.44 -18.73
C SER A 113 14.40 -1.38 -17.78
N GLU A 114 14.80 -2.65 -17.73
CA GLU A 114 14.24 -3.68 -16.85
C GLU A 114 15.38 -4.46 -16.20
N VAL A 115 15.33 -4.57 -14.87
CA VAL A 115 16.35 -5.29 -14.07
C VAL A 115 15.86 -6.70 -13.68
N GLY A 116 14.55 -6.91 -13.62
CA GLY A 116 13.96 -8.22 -13.33
C GLY A 116 12.44 -8.17 -13.25
N ALA A 117 11.82 -9.35 -13.24
CA ALA A 117 10.38 -9.53 -13.17
C ALA A 117 10.00 -10.65 -12.19
N ILE A 118 8.93 -10.42 -11.41
CA ILE A 118 8.27 -11.44 -10.59
C ILE A 118 6.93 -11.75 -11.26
N VAL A 119 6.84 -12.91 -11.90
CA VAL A 119 5.70 -13.27 -12.76
C VAL A 119 4.92 -14.43 -12.15
N SER A 120 3.60 -14.29 -12.07
CA SER A 120 2.66 -15.33 -11.67
C SER A 120 1.61 -15.50 -12.75
N SER A 121 1.20 -16.74 -13.03
CA SER A 121 0.04 -17.00 -13.90
C SER A 121 -1.29 -16.62 -13.23
N ASN A 122 -1.31 -16.51 -11.90
CA ASN A 122 -2.42 -15.92 -11.15
C ASN A 122 -2.15 -14.43 -10.96
N THR A 123 -2.83 -13.60 -11.74
CA THR A 123 -2.69 -12.13 -11.74
C THR A 123 -3.17 -11.47 -10.45
N SER A 124 -3.90 -12.19 -9.59
CA SER A 124 -4.35 -11.71 -8.27
C SER A 124 -3.41 -12.13 -7.13
N ALA A 125 -2.32 -12.86 -7.41
CA ALA A 125 -1.38 -13.28 -6.37
C ALA A 125 -0.55 -12.09 -5.87
N ALA A 126 -0.29 -12.06 -4.57
CA ALA A 126 0.66 -11.10 -3.99
C ALA A 126 2.10 -11.45 -4.44
N PRO A 127 2.84 -10.54 -5.09
CA PRO A 127 4.22 -10.80 -5.51
C PRO A 127 5.20 -10.80 -4.32
N PHE A 128 4.86 -10.06 -3.26
CA PHE A 128 5.63 -9.98 -2.02
C PHE A 128 4.70 -10.06 -0.81
N THR A 129 5.18 -10.72 0.24
CA THR A 129 4.60 -10.65 1.59
C THR A 129 5.71 -10.30 2.57
N THR A 130 5.40 -9.50 3.58
CA THR A 130 6.38 -9.09 4.60
C THR A 130 5.68 -8.93 5.95
N ASN A 131 6.40 -9.24 7.03
CA ASN A 131 5.99 -8.91 8.40
C ASN A 131 6.66 -7.62 8.91
N ALA A 132 7.55 -7.01 8.12
CA ALA A 132 8.25 -5.80 8.50
C ALA A 132 7.37 -4.56 8.32
N THR A 133 7.57 -3.55 9.17
CA THR A 133 6.82 -2.28 9.17
C THR A 133 7.60 -1.10 8.57
N GLY A 134 8.82 -1.35 8.07
CA GLY A 134 9.66 -0.35 7.43
C GLY A 134 9.17 0.05 6.02
N VAL A 135 9.77 1.10 5.47
CA VAL A 135 9.42 1.63 4.14
C VAL A 135 10.09 0.83 3.02
N ALA A 136 9.30 0.46 2.00
CA ALA A 136 9.83 -0.02 0.73
C ALA A 136 10.12 1.16 -0.20
N THR A 137 11.40 1.49 -0.39
CA THR A 137 11.82 2.59 -1.27
C THR A 137 11.89 2.14 -2.72
N GLY A 138 11.50 3.01 -3.65
CA GLY A 138 11.64 2.77 -5.10
C GLY A 138 10.51 1.94 -5.73
N LEU A 139 9.53 1.48 -4.95
CA LEU A 139 8.29 0.93 -5.49
C LEU A 139 7.29 2.07 -5.72
N ASN A 140 7.01 2.39 -6.99
CA ASN A 140 5.93 3.30 -7.34
C ASN A 140 4.62 2.50 -7.41
N ALA A 141 3.76 2.66 -6.41
CA ALA A 141 2.44 2.05 -6.42
C ALA A 141 1.50 2.95 -7.21
N ASP A 142 1.21 2.59 -8.47
CA ASP A 142 0.14 3.25 -9.24
C ASP A 142 -1.23 3.11 -8.55
N ARG A 143 -1.36 2.17 -7.60
CA ARG A 143 -2.54 2.01 -6.76
C ARG A 143 -2.14 1.83 -5.29
N VAL A 144 -2.52 2.77 -4.43
CA VAL A 144 -2.47 2.61 -2.98
C VAL A 144 -3.88 2.23 -2.54
N ASP A 145 -4.04 1.08 -1.90
CA ASP A 145 -5.35 0.58 -1.44
C ASP A 145 -6.42 0.50 -2.56
N SER A 146 -6.05 -0.10 -3.70
CA SER A 146 -6.89 -0.21 -4.91
C SER A 146 -7.28 1.12 -5.58
N LYS A 147 -6.82 2.26 -5.07
CA LYS A 147 -7.07 3.59 -5.63
C LYS A 147 -5.85 4.14 -6.33
N SER A 148 -6.05 4.71 -7.51
CA SER A 148 -5.01 5.48 -8.19
C SER A 148 -4.69 6.76 -7.42
N ALA A 149 -3.55 7.37 -7.74
CA ALA A 149 -3.20 8.69 -7.19
C ALA A 149 -4.30 9.75 -7.48
N ASP A 150 -4.90 9.69 -8.67
CA ASP A 150 -6.00 10.59 -9.06
C ASP A 150 -7.26 10.36 -8.22
N GLU A 151 -7.58 9.09 -7.91
CA GLU A 151 -8.72 8.75 -7.04
C GLU A 151 -8.51 9.26 -5.61
N ILE A 152 -7.29 9.15 -5.08
CA ILE A 152 -6.94 9.67 -3.74
C ILE A 152 -7.06 11.21 -3.71
N ALA A 153 -6.56 11.89 -4.75
CA ALA A 153 -6.68 13.34 -4.86
C ALA A 153 -8.14 13.79 -4.98
N ALA A 154 -8.94 13.06 -5.76
CA ALA A 154 -10.37 13.32 -5.91
C ALA A 154 -11.13 13.16 -4.59
N ASP A 155 -10.85 12.11 -3.83
CA ASP A 155 -11.45 11.89 -2.50
C ASP A 155 -11.09 13.01 -1.52
N GLY A 156 -9.81 13.43 -1.49
CA GLY A 156 -9.36 14.55 -0.68
C GLY A 156 -10.08 15.86 -1.03
N ALA A 157 -10.23 16.15 -2.32
CA ALA A 157 -10.95 17.32 -2.80
C ALA A 157 -12.45 17.26 -2.45
N ALA A 158 -13.08 16.09 -2.56
CA ALA A 158 -14.48 15.89 -2.19
C ALA A 158 -14.70 16.11 -0.67
N ALA A 159 -13.83 15.55 0.17
CA ALA A 159 -13.88 15.75 1.62
C ALA A 159 -13.70 17.23 1.99
N ALA A 160 -12.74 17.92 1.38
CA ALA A 160 -12.51 19.35 1.59
C ALA A 160 -13.72 20.20 1.17
N LYS A 161 -14.33 19.88 0.02
CA LYS A 161 -15.55 20.55 -0.44
C LYS A 161 -16.70 20.37 0.55
N THR A 162 -16.94 19.15 1.03
CA THR A 162 -17.99 18.89 2.03
C THR A 162 -17.75 19.66 3.32
N ALA A 163 -16.51 19.67 3.83
CA ALA A 163 -16.16 20.44 5.03
C ALA A 163 -16.36 21.95 4.84
N TYR A 164 -15.94 22.50 3.71
CA TYR A 164 -16.14 23.92 3.40
C TYR A 164 -17.63 24.29 3.29
N GLN A 165 -18.44 23.42 2.69
CA GLN A 165 -19.88 23.63 2.57
C GLN A 165 -20.61 23.54 3.92
N ALA A 166 -20.14 22.70 4.84
CA ALA A 166 -20.67 22.59 6.19
C ALA A 166 -20.33 23.84 7.04
N ALA A 167 -19.10 24.35 6.90
CA ALA A 167 -18.59 25.55 7.56
C ALA A 167 -19.29 26.84 7.07
N ASN A 168 -19.41 27.02 5.75
CA ASN A 168 -19.96 28.24 5.18
C ASN A 168 -21.35 28.00 4.61
N LYS A 169 -22.40 28.44 5.30
CA LYS A 169 -23.78 28.35 4.85
C LYS A 169 -24.25 29.68 4.28
N PHE A 170 -25.21 29.65 3.36
CA PHE A 170 -25.87 30.86 2.89
C PHE A 170 -27.33 30.61 2.50
N ALA A 171 -28.14 31.66 2.58
CA ALA A 171 -29.50 31.71 2.10
C ALA A 171 -29.71 32.99 1.29
N SER A 172 -30.36 32.88 0.14
CA SER A 172 -30.88 33.99 -0.64
C SER A 172 -32.39 33.96 -0.54
N VAL A 173 -32.98 34.99 0.06
CA VAL A 173 -34.42 35.05 0.33
C VAL A 173 -35.06 36.16 -0.50
N THR A 174 -36.16 35.82 -1.17
CA THR A 174 -36.95 36.78 -1.96
C THR A 174 -37.89 37.54 -1.05
N GLY A 175 -37.83 38.88 -1.07
CA GLY A 175 -38.56 39.74 -0.14
C GLY A 175 -40.08 39.58 -0.20
N ASP A 176 -40.65 39.57 -1.41
CA ASP A 176 -42.10 39.60 -1.62
C ASP A 176 -42.80 38.31 -1.15
N THR A 177 -42.12 37.17 -1.28
CA THR A 177 -42.67 35.86 -0.94
C THR A 177 -42.10 35.27 0.34
N GLY A 178 -40.93 35.75 0.78
CA GLY A 178 -40.12 35.13 1.82
C GLY A 178 -39.51 33.79 1.44
N ALA A 179 -39.63 33.36 0.19
CA ALA A 179 -39.17 32.05 -0.25
C ALA A 179 -37.64 32.00 -0.40
N LEU A 180 -37.07 30.83 -0.11
CA LEU A 180 -35.67 30.53 -0.36
C LEU A 180 -35.44 30.41 -1.88
N ALA A 181 -34.75 31.38 -2.46
CA ALA A 181 -34.43 31.40 -3.89
C ALA A 181 -33.20 30.55 -4.23
N ALA A 182 -32.22 30.52 -3.34
CA ALA A 182 -31.02 29.68 -3.42
C ALA A 182 -30.42 29.55 -2.03
N GLY A 183 -29.69 28.46 -1.76
CA GLY A 183 -29.02 28.31 -0.48
C GLY A 183 -28.03 27.15 -0.45
N ARG A 184 -27.18 27.18 0.55
CA ARG A 184 -26.29 26.07 0.95
C ARG A 184 -26.39 25.94 2.45
N GLY A 185 -26.83 24.77 2.91
CA GLY A 185 -27.13 24.51 4.32
C GLY A 185 -28.41 25.18 4.83
N ALA A 186 -29.14 25.94 4.00
CA ALA A 186 -30.46 26.46 4.33
C ALA A 186 -31.54 25.50 3.82
N LYS A 187 -32.47 25.09 4.69
CA LYS A 187 -33.60 24.19 4.37
C LYS A 187 -34.78 24.97 3.80
N THR A 188 -35.20 25.99 4.52
CA THR A 188 -36.44 26.72 4.27
C THR A 188 -36.28 28.18 4.65
N ALA A 189 -37.05 29.04 3.98
CA ALA A 189 -37.24 30.41 4.39
C ALA A 189 -38.72 30.76 4.24
N SER A 190 -39.24 31.55 5.18
CA SER A 190 -40.63 31.97 5.18
C SER A 190 -40.77 33.38 5.72
N ARG A 191 -41.76 34.11 5.19
CA ARG A 191 -42.14 35.43 5.69
C ARG A 191 -43.23 35.27 6.74
N THR A 192 -43.00 35.80 7.94
CA THR A 192 -43.96 35.71 9.06
C THR A 192 -44.73 37.01 9.28
N ALA A 193 -44.14 38.14 8.92
CA ALA A 193 -44.79 39.46 8.90
C ALA A 193 -44.08 40.38 7.89
N ALA A 194 -44.60 41.60 7.68
CA ALA A 194 -43.93 42.59 6.84
C ALA A 194 -42.51 42.86 7.36
N GLY A 195 -41.52 42.68 6.49
CA GLY A 195 -40.10 42.82 6.81
C GLY A 195 -39.58 41.83 7.85
N VAL A 196 -40.27 40.72 8.12
CA VAL A 196 -39.83 39.69 9.08
C VAL A 196 -39.85 38.30 8.44
N TYR A 197 -38.71 37.64 8.48
CA TYR A 197 -38.47 36.35 7.85
C TYR A 197 -37.83 35.38 8.84
N THR A 198 -38.15 34.11 8.71
CA THR A 198 -37.46 33.00 9.38
C THR A 198 -36.71 32.18 8.34
N VAL A 199 -35.48 31.79 8.66
CA VAL A 199 -34.62 30.96 7.81
C VAL A 199 -34.12 29.79 8.65
N ASP A 200 -34.46 28.58 8.23
CA ASP A 200 -34.09 27.35 8.90
C ASP A 200 -32.89 26.72 8.20
N PHE A 201 -31.88 26.32 8.98
CA PHE A 201 -30.67 25.66 8.47
C PHE A 201 -30.70 24.15 8.70
N ASP A 202 -29.80 23.43 8.03
CA ASP A 202 -29.68 21.98 8.14
C ASP A 202 -28.91 21.50 9.38
N SER A 203 -28.28 22.42 10.09
CA SER A 203 -27.57 22.18 11.35
C SER A 203 -27.60 23.43 12.22
N ALA A 204 -27.09 23.29 13.44
CA ALA A 204 -26.88 24.39 14.37
C ALA A 204 -26.10 25.57 13.72
N VAL A 205 -26.61 26.78 13.92
CA VAL A 205 -26.02 28.06 13.46
C VAL A 205 -25.99 29.13 14.55
N ASN A 206 -26.55 28.85 15.73
CA ASN A 206 -26.64 29.77 16.86
C ASN A 206 -25.28 30.25 17.40
N ALA A 207 -24.22 29.44 17.26
CA ALA A 207 -22.85 29.76 17.65
C ALA A 207 -22.00 30.37 16.53
N CYS A 208 -22.55 30.50 15.32
CA CYS A 208 -21.80 30.89 14.13
C CYS A 208 -21.87 32.40 13.88
N ALA A 209 -20.91 32.92 13.09
CA ALA A 209 -20.94 34.31 12.65
C ALA A 209 -22.01 34.50 11.58
N GLN A 210 -22.86 35.51 11.74
CA GLN A 210 -24.03 35.74 10.89
C GLN A 210 -23.93 37.12 10.26
N THR A 211 -24.18 37.22 8.95
CA THR A 211 -24.19 38.50 8.23
C THR A 211 -25.29 38.48 7.20
N ALA A 212 -26.18 39.47 7.27
CA ALA A 212 -27.21 39.66 6.25
C ALA A 212 -26.95 40.95 5.46
N THR A 213 -27.33 40.95 4.19
CA THR A 213 -27.22 42.11 3.30
C THR A 213 -28.46 42.22 2.45
N ILE A 214 -29.05 43.41 2.37
CA ILE A 214 -30.21 43.66 1.50
C ILE A 214 -29.78 43.56 0.04
N ARG A 215 -30.65 42.97 -0.77
CA ARG A 215 -30.52 42.85 -2.22
C ARG A 215 -31.53 43.74 -2.93
N GLY A 216 -31.08 44.48 -3.92
CA GLY A 216 -31.90 45.37 -4.75
C GLY A 216 -31.46 46.83 -4.65
N GLU A 217 -32.12 47.69 -5.42
CA GLU A 217 -31.74 49.11 -5.57
C GLU A 217 -32.22 49.99 -4.41
N ALA A 218 -33.30 49.58 -3.74
CA ALA A 218 -33.89 50.37 -2.68
C ALA A 218 -33.13 50.14 -1.36
N PRO A 219 -32.51 51.19 -0.78
CA PRO A 219 -31.72 51.04 0.41
C PRO A 219 -32.58 50.65 1.62
N GLY A 220 -31.93 50.15 2.67
CA GLY A 220 -32.58 49.76 3.91
C GLY A 220 -31.59 49.28 4.98
N ALA A 221 -32.13 48.82 6.10
CA ALA A 221 -31.37 48.17 7.17
C ALA A 221 -31.83 46.71 7.35
N VAL A 222 -30.91 45.84 7.75
CA VAL A 222 -31.19 44.43 8.03
C VAL A 222 -30.56 44.01 9.35
N THR A 223 -31.28 43.20 10.13
CA THR A 223 -30.80 42.64 11.39
C THR A 223 -31.08 41.14 11.42
N VAL A 224 -30.21 40.38 12.08
CA VAL A 224 -30.34 38.94 12.26
C VAL A 224 -30.35 38.62 13.75
N SER A 225 -31.18 37.67 14.16
CA SER A 225 -31.22 37.17 15.54
C SER A 225 -31.56 35.69 15.57
N ASN A 226 -30.97 34.96 16.52
CA ASN A 226 -31.30 33.55 16.75
C ASN A 226 -32.74 33.39 17.27
N VAL A 227 -33.45 32.39 16.77
CA VAL A 227 -34.72 31.91 17.36
C VAL A 227 -34.41 30.70 18.23
N ASP A 228 -33.73 29.72 17.65
CA ASP A 228 -33.28 28.50 18.29
C ASP A 228 -31.90 28.08 17.73
N GLU A 229 -31.57 26.79 17.80
CA GLU A 229 -30.27 26.27 17.41
C GLU A 229 -30.01 26.37 15.89
N ASP A 230 -31.02 26.08 15.05
CA ASP A 230 -30.91 26.03 13.59
C ASP A 230 -31.73 27.11 12.86
N THR A 231 -32.51 27.91 13.57
CA THR A 231 -33.41 28.92 12.99
C THR A 231 -33.00 30.35 13.30
N LEU A 232 -32.92 31.18 12.26
CA LEU A 232 -32.63 32.61 12.35
C LEU A 232 -33.84 33.45 11.94
N THR A 233 -34.13 34.50 12.71
CA THR A 233 -35.03 35.57 12.28
C THR A 233 -34.22 36.67 11.60
N VAL A 234 -34.64 37.07 10.40
CA VAL A 234 -34.11 38.22 9.67
C VAL A 234 -35.19 39.30 9.59
N ARG A 235 -34.83 40.53 9.95
CA ARG A 235 -35.73 41.69 9.85
C ARG A 235 -35.16 42.71 8.89
N THR A 236 -35.98 43.24 8.00
CA THR A 236 -35.62 44.25 7.00
C THR A 236 -36.48 45.49 7.12
N PHE A 237 -35.86 46.64 6.90
CA PHE A 237 -36.46 47.96 7.14
C PHE A 237 -36.17 48.91 5.99
N ALA A 238 -37.08 49.86 5.72
CA ALA A 238 -36.82 50.95 4.78
C ALA A 238 -35.89 52.04 5.37
N VAL A 239 -35.27 52.85 4.51
CA VAL A 239 -34.50 54.02 4.97
C VAL A 239 -35.46 55.12 5.44
N GLY A 240 -35.23 55.66 6.65
CA GLY A 240 -35.82 56.92 7.09
C GLY A 240 -37.01 56.87 8.05
N GLY A 241 -37.36 55.73 8.65
CA GLY A 241 -38.37 55.72 9.72
C GLY A 241 -37.83 56.38 10.99
N ALA A 242 -38.44 57.50 11.39
CA ALA A 242 -37.98 58.39 12.46
C ALA A 242 -37.97 57.77 13.88
N THR A 243 -38.48 56.56 14.03
CA THR A 243 -38.42 55.75 15.26
C THR A 243 -38.61 54.29 14.83
N ASN A 244 -37.53 53.50 14.79
CA ASN A 244 -37.54 52.10 14.34
C ASN A 244 -38.06 51.90 12.92
N GLY A 245 -37.30 52.38 11.91
CA GLY A 245 -37.46 52.14 10.46
C GLY A 245 -38.62 51.23 10.07
N ASP A 246 -39.62 51.73 9.33
CA ASP A 246 -40.81 50.94 9.01
C ASP A 246 -40.44 49.57 8.41
N PRO A 247 -40.95 48.45 8.96
CA PRO A 247 -40.70 47.13 8.42
C PRO A 247 -41.09 47.08 6.95
N ALA A 248 -40.16 46.64 6.11
CA ALA A 248 -40.33 46.62 4.66
C ALA A 248 -39.86 45.30 4.10
N ASP A 249 -40.66 44.69 3.24
CA ASP A 249 -40.29 43.47 2.55
C ASP A 249 -39.13 43.76 1.60
N ARG A 250 -38.00 43.10 1.83
CA ARG A 250 -36.77 43.26 1.05
C ARG A 250 -36.17 41.90 0.80
N SER A 251 -35.68 41.69 -0.42
CA SER A 251 -34.84 40.52 -0.69
C SER A 251 -33.51 40.69 0.03
N PHE A 252 -32.90 39.60 0.49
CA PHE A 252 -31.62 39.65 1.17
C PHE A 252 -30.80 38.39 0.93
N HIS A 253 -29.48 38.52 1.11
CA HIS A 253 -28.59 37.40 1.31
C HIS A 253 -28.25 37.30 2.79
N LEU A 254 -28.19 36.08 3.29
CA LEU A 254 -27.75 35.73 4.63
C LEU A 254 -26.58 34.76 4.49
N GLN A 255 -25.43 35.11 5.05
CA GLN A 255 -24.27 34.25 5.16
C GLN A 255 -24.07 33.87 6.62
N VAL A 256 -23.81 32.59 6.84
CA VAL A 256 -23.48 32.04 8.15
C VAL A 256 -22.15 31.29 8.04
N THR A 257 -21.18 31.64 8.87
CA THR A 257 -19.87 30.98 8.89
C THR A 257 -19.62 30.38 10.26
N CYS A 258 -19.56 29.05 10.27
CA CYS A 258 -19.05 28.17 11.30
C CYS A 258 -17.66 27.66 10.82
#